data_AF-A0A7W4LS06-F1
#
_entry.id   AF-A0A7W4LS06-F1
#
_cell.length_a   1.000
_cell.length_b   1.000
_cell.length_c   1.000
_cell.angle_alpha   90.00
_cell.angle_beta   90.00
_cell.angle_gamma   90.00
#
_symmetry.space_group_name_H-M   'P 1'
#
loop_
_entity.id
_entity.type
_entity.pdbx_description
1 polymer ?
#
loop_
_entity_poly.entity_id
_entity_poly.type
_entity_poly.pdbx_seq_one_letter_code
_entity_poly.pdbx_strand_id
1 'polypeptide(L)'
;MTKKNAIQDIYPLSYMQEGMLFHSLLQKESQAYAEQASFSITGKVDTRVFEESVHALFERHDIFRTIFISQNVSVPQQVVLKERNVSIIEENLTNLNKADQIKYIEEAKRRDREKGFHLQKDMLMRVTLLQTGECEYTCIWSFHHIIMDGWCLGIVLKEFFQIYASRLRRTPLTLEPAVPYGTYIKWLMEQDKEKAASYWERYLEGFEQQTVLPKQKKAGKSRQEEVTFSFSKEDTAKLKELAVKEEVTLSTIFHTLWGILLQAYNQTEDAVFGSVISGRPSEIEGIERMIGLFINTVPVRISGADIPFQKLIKNVQKDALKGQAYSYHPLYDIQANSQVKQGLIDHILVFENYPVEQELDVLNSKGDTKDLFHIHDFSMEDETNYSFYLMVAPGDEIHLKMRFDSSVYDRQFIENIKGHLAHIVSQVLDKPDITPDKLEIITPEEKEQLLAPISEETEMPEYDTIHAMFERQAAQTPDQIAIRYEGGSVTYKELNESANKLARLLQKRGLKREEPVGVMLGRSPSLAAAVLGILKAGGAFVPIDPGSPKERIRYVIENSGCVHVVTERHQSVPAEQTLQVTYIEEAGTEADGSGRKQCAIH
;
A
#
# COMPACT_ATOMS: atom_id res chain seq x y z
N MET A 1 -12.93 40.92 16.81
CA MET A 1 -12.53 41.32 18.17
C MET A 1 -13.71 41.03 19.09
N THR A 2 -13.73 39.86 19.72
CA THR A 2 -14.73 39.49 20.73
C THR A 2 -14.51 40.36 21.96
N LYS A 3 -15.56 41.04 22.44
CA LYS A 3 -15.49 41.85 23.67
C LYS A 3 -15.00 40.95 24.82
N LYS A 4 -14.08 41.43 25.66
CA LYS A 4 -13.45 40.69 26.78
C LYS A 4 -14.45 39.95 27.70
N ASN A 5 -15.71 40.39 27.72
CA ASN A 5 -16.81 39.79 28.48
C ASN A 5 -17.42 38.51 27.87
N ALA A 6 -17.07 38.14 26.63
CA ALA A 6 -17.63 37.01 25.89
C ALA A 6 -16.82 35.70 26.00
N ILE A 7 -15.66 35.72 26.67
CA ILE A 7 -14.78 34.55 26.81
C ILE A 7 -15.11 33.82 28.12
N GLN A 8 -15.28 32.50 28.04
CA GLN A 8 -15.46 31.60 29.18
C GLN A 8 -14.11 31.04 29.65
N ASP A 9 -13.30 30.52 28.73
CA ASP A 9 -12.03 29.85 29.04
C ASP A 9 -11.04 29.94 27.87
N ILE A 10 -9.74 29.75 28.16
CA ILE A 10 -8.64 29.74 27.17
C ILE A 10 -7.61 28.68 27.56
N TYR A 11 -7.25 27.82 26.60
CA TYR A 11 -6.22 26.78 26.79
C TYR A 11 -5.50 26.46 25.46
N PRO A 12 -4.30 25.86 25.49
CA PRO A 12 -3.58 25.47 24.27
C PRO A 12 -4.35 24.41 23.47
N LEU A 13 -3.92 24.21 22.23
CA LEU A 13 -4.44 23.12 21.37
C LEU A 13 -3.81 21.79 21.79
N SER A 14 -4.53 20.68 21.54
CA SER A 14 -3.88 19.38 21.48
C SER A 14 -2.98 19.30 20.25
N TYR A 15 -2.02 18.37 20.24
CA TYR A 15 -1.07 18.32 19.12
C TYR A 15 -1.73 18.01 17.77
N MET A 16 -2.77 17.18 17.76
CA MET A 16 -3.52 16.92 16.53
C MET A 16 -4.29 18.16 16.07
N GLN A 17 -4.87 18.92 17.00
CA GLN A 17 -5.51 20.19 16.67
C GLN A 17 -4.50 21.20 16.11
N GLU A 18 -3.27 21.26 16.63
CA GLU A 18 -2.20 22.10 16.07
C GLU A 18 -1.85 21.71 14.63
N GLY A 19 -1.72 20.40 14.36
CA GLY A 19 -1.47 19.88 13.02
C GLY A 19 -2.58 20.25 12.02
N MET A 20 -3.85 20.03 12.40
CA MET A 20 -5.00 20.42 11.58
C MET A 20 -5.05 21.93 11.33
N LEU A 21 -4.84 22.75 12.38
CA LEU A 21 -4.81 24.20 12.26
C LEU A 21 -3.71 24.65 11.29
N PHE A 22 -2.52 24.06 11.36
CA PHE A 22 -1.43 24.38 10.45
C PHE A 22 -1.77 24.04 9.00
N HIS A 23 -2.34 22.87 8.74
CA HIS A 23 -2.81 22.48 7.41
C HIS A 23 -3.88 23.45 6.85
N SER A 24 -4.90 23.79 7.65
CA SER A 24 -5.94 24.75 7.25
C SER A 24 -5.38 26.16 6.96
N LEU A 25 -4.29 26.56 7.62
CA LEU A 25 -3.64 27.86 7.38
C LEU A 25 -2.80 27.87 6.09
N LEU A 26 -2.15 26.74 5.76
CA LEU A 26 -1.32 26.60 4.55
C LEU A 26 -2.15 26.39 3.28
N GLN A 27 -3.22 25.60 3.36
CA GLN A 27 -4.02 25.19 2.21
C GLN A 27 -5.46 25.73 2.32
N LYS A 28 -5.65 27.03 2.09
CA LYS A 28 -6.94 27.70 2.27
C LYS A 28 -8.08 27.18 1.38
N GLU A 29 -7.75 26.53 0.28
CA GLU A 29 -8.71 25.95 -0.67
C GLU A 29 -8.95 24.45 -0.42
N SER A 30 -8.23 23.85 0.54
CA SER A 30 -8.40 22.43 0.86
C SER A 30 -9.70 22.19 1.63
N GLN A 31 -10.41 21.12 1.27
CA GLN A 31 -11.58 20.62 1.98
C GLN A 31 -11.20 19.58 3.06
N ALA A 32 -9.91 19.32 3.26
CA ALA A 32 -9.42 18.41 4.29
C ALA A 32 -9.98 18.79 5.68
N TYR A 33 -10.37 17.77 6.46
CA TYR A 33 -10.95 17.90 7.80
C TYR A 33 -12.34 18.56 7.87
N ALA A 34 -13.00 18.82 6.73
CA ALA A 34 -14.42 19.15 6.70
C ALA A 34 -15.23 17.85 6.62
N GLU A 35 -15.72 17.40 7.76
CA GLU A 35 -16.53 16.20 7.89
C GLU A 35 -17.99 16.53 7.58
N GLN A 36 -18.68 15.66 6.85
CA GLN A 36 -20.10 15.82 6.55
C GLN A 36 -20.86 14.51 6.76
N ALA A 37 -21.73 14.51 7.76
CA ALA A 37 -22.71 13.46 7.94
C ALA A 37 -24.03 13.83 7.24
N SER A 38 -24.69 12.84 6.64
CA SER A 38 -26.00 13.00 6.02
C SER A 38 -26.88 11.82 6.38
N PHE A 39 -28.13 12.08 6.74
CA PHE A 39 -29.09 11.04 7.08
C PHE A 39 -30.53 11.44 6.75
N SER A 40 -31.35 10.44 6.46
CA SER A 40 -32.79 10.58 6.22
C SER A 40 -33.54 10.61 7.55
N ILE A 41 -34.58 11.44 7.64
CA ILE A 41 -35.50 11.52 8.76
C ILE A 41 -36.90 11.18 8.27
N THR A 42 -37.56 10.22 8.93
CA THR A 42 -38.96 9.87 8.67
C THR A 42 -39.81 10.17 9.92
N GLY A 43 -40.85 10.96 9.75
CA GLY A 43 -41.73 11.42 10.81
C GLY A 43 -41.86 12.95 10.85
N LYS A 44 -42.72 13.44 11.73
CA LYS A 44 -42.94 14.88 11.88
C LYS A 44 -41.80 15.50 12.69
N VAL A 45 -41.10 16.47 12.10
CA VAL A 45 -40.09 17.28 12.78
C VAL A 45 -40.70 18.61 13.19
N ASP A 46 -40.62 18.95 14.48
CA ASP A 46 -40.88 20.33 14.93
C ASP A 46 -39.56 21.10 14.83
N THR A 47 -39.42 21.90 13.77
CA THR A 47 -38.15 22.54 13.41
C THR A 47 -37.68 23.55 14.45
N ARG A 48 -38.62 24.17 15.19
CA ARG A 48 -38.29 25.03 16.33
C ARG A 48 -37.70 24.22 17.48
N VAL A 49 -38.34 23.11 17.87
CA VAL A 49 -37.80 22.24 18.93
C VAL A 49 -36.47 21.63 18.51
N PHE A 50 -36.31 21.31 17.22
CA PHE A 50 -35.07 20.84 16.63
C PHE A 50 -33.94 21.89 16.82
N GLU A 51 -34.18 23.15 16.44
CA GLU A 51 -33.22 24.24 16.62
C GLU A 51 -32.89 24.50 18.09
N GLU A 52 -33.89 24.54 18.97
CA GLU A 52 -33.70 24.67 20.43
C GLU A 52 -32.88 23.50 21.02
N SER A 53 -32.96 22.31 20.41
CA SER A 53 -32.20 21.13 20.83
C SER A 53 -30.74 21.19 20.39
N VAL A 54 -30.46 21.66 19.17
CA VAL A 54 -29.08 21.93 18.72
C VAL A 54 -28.46 23.05 19.57
N HIS A 55 -29.21 24.11 19.88
CA HIS A 55 -28.73 25.17 20.76
C HIS A 55 -28.32 24.63 22.15
N ALA A 56 -29.14 23.76 22.74
CA ALA A 56 -28.84 23.15 24.04
C ALA A 56 -27.56 22.29 24.02
N LEU A 57 -27.23 21.64 22.90
CA LEU A 57 -25.94 20.95 22.75
C LEU A 57 -24.76 21.90 22.79
N PHE A 58 -24.88 23.07 22.15
CA PHE A 58 -23.82 24.09 22.14
C PHE A 58 -23.62 24.72 23.53
N GLU A 59 -24.71 24.92 24.27
CA GLU A 59 -24.62 25.36 25.68
C GLU A 59 -23.95 24.30 26.56
N ARG A 60 -24.25 23.03 26.31
CA ARG A 60 -23.76 21.90 27.11
C ARG A 60 -22.28 21.58 26.86
N HIS A 61 -21.79 21.71 25.62
CA HIS A 61 -20.42 21.33 25.26
C HIS A 61 -19.59 22.53 24.79
N ASP A 62 -18.59 22.87 25.59
CA ASP A 62 -17.66 24.00 25.35
C ASP A 62 -17.04 24.00 23.94
N ILE A 63 -16.76 22.81 23.39
CA ILE A 63 -16.05 22.67 22.13
C ILE A 63 -16.81 23.24 20.93
N PHE A 64 -18.16 23.23 20.95
CA PHE A 64 -18.97 23.83 19.89
C PHE A 64 -19.00 25.36 19.92
N ARG A 65 -18.69 25.95 21.09
CA ARG A 65 -18.53 27.40 21.28
C ARG A 65 -17.06 27.84 21.17
N THR A 66 -16.15 26.94 20.82
CA THR A 66 -14.72 27.21 20.75
C THR A 66 -14.32 27.78 19.39
N ILE A 67 -13.38 28.73 19.42
CA ILE A 67 -12.68 29.26 18.23
C ILE A 67 -11.17 29.08 18.41
N PHE A 68 -10.43 29.02 17.30
CA PHE A 68 -8.98 28.82 17.31
C PHE A 68 -8.26 30.09 16.86
N ILE A 69 -7.34 30.59 17.67
CA ILE A 69 -6.53 31.78 17.39
C ILE A 69 -5.06 31.40 17.22
N SER A 70 -4.43 31.86 16.14
CA SER A 70 -2.99 31.71 15.89
C SER A 70 -2.26 33.02 15.64
N GLN A 71 -3.00 34.11 15.41
CA GLN A 71 -2.43 35.44 15.15
C GLN A 71 -2.27 36.22 16.45
N ASN A 72 -1.13 36.92 16.59
CA ASN A 72 -0.81 37.76 17.76
C ASN A 72 -0.76 37.00 19.10
N VAL A 73 -0.45 35.70 19.05
CA VAL A 73 -0.22 34.84 20.22
C VAL A 73 1.10 34.09 20.01
N SER A 74 1.81 33.77 21.09
CA SER A 74 3.08 33.04 21.01
C SER A 74 2.91 31.57 20.61
N VAL A 75 1.79 30.97 21.02
CA VAL A 75 1.37 29.63 20.62
C VAL A 75 -0.14 29.66 20.35
N PRO A 76 -0.66 28.89 19.38
CA PRO A 76 -2.08 28.83 19.09
C PRO A 76 -2.92 28.52 20.34
N GLN A 77 -4.12 29.10 20.44
CA GLN A 77 -5.02 28.93 21.58
C GLN A 77 -6.43 28.53 21.14
N GLN A 78 -7.07 27.71 21.96
CA GLN A 78 -8.50 27.48 21.98
C GLN A 78 -9.14 28.55 22.86
N VAL A 79 -10.16 29.23 22.35
CA VAL A 79 -10.92 30.24 23.10
C VAL A 79 -12.36 29.80 23.17
N VAL A 80 -12.83 29.43 24.35
CA VAL A 80 -14.21 29.04 24.61
C VAL A 80 -15.03 30.31 24.80
N LEU A 81 -16.08 30.49 24.00
CA LEU A 81 -17.00 31.61 24.13
C LEU A 81 -18.14 31.27 25.09
N LYS A 82 -18.63 32.24 25.86
CA LYS A 82 -19.75 32.05 26.80
C LYS A 82 -21.05 31.68 26.09
N GLU A 83 -21.32 32.29 24.95
CA GLU A 83 -22.54 32.06 24.19
C GLU A 83 -22.22 32.12 22.69
N ARG A 84 -22.93 31.31 21.91
CA ARG A 84 -22.83 31.30 20.45
C ARG A 84 -24.18 30.93 19.87
N ASN A 85 -24.77 31.85 19.12
CA ASN A 85 -26.07 31.61 18.50
C ASN A 85 -25.90 30.61 17.35
N VAL A 86 -26.63 29.51 17.42
CA VAL A 86 -26.75 28.53 16.33
C VAL A 86 -28.00 28.84 15.55
N SER A 87 -27.90 28.77 14.22
CA SER A 87 -29.03 28.84 13.31
C SER A 87 -29.02 27.64 12.38
N ILE A 88 -30.17 26.99 12.22
CA ILE A 88 -30.34 25.87 11.29
C ILE A 88 -30.84 26.41 9.95
N ILE A 89 -30.30 25.88 8.85
CA ILE A 89 -30.80 26.20 7.52
C ILE A 89 -31.94 25.23 7.22
N GLU A 90 -33.16 25.74 7.08
CA GLU A 90 -34.34 24.96 6.68
C GLU A 90 -34.70 25.30 5.23
N GLU A 91 -34.81 24.28 4.37
CA GLU A 91 -35.25 24.44 2.99
C GLU A 91 -36.33 23.42 2.64
N ASN A 92 -37.34 23.86 1.89
CA ASN A 92 -38.44 23.01 1.46
C ASN A 92 -38.26 22.60 -0.01
N LEU A 93 -38.08 21.31 -0.24
CA LEU A 93 -37.90 20.68 -1.55
C LEU A 93 -39.14 19.90 -2.02
N THR A 94 -40.27 19.97 -1.31
CA THR A 94 -41.49 19.20 -1.66
C THR A 94 -42.11 19.64 -2.99
N ASN A 95 -41.76 20.83 -3.47
CA ASN A 95 -42.15 21.34 -4.79
C ASN A 95 -41.34 20.71 -5.95
N LEU A 96 -40.25 19.99 -5.67
CA LEU A 96 -39.41 19.32 -6.66
C LEU A 96 -39.82 17.85 -6.80
N ASN A 97 -39.60 17.26 -7.98
CA ASN A 97 -39.71 15.81 -8.14
C ASN A 97 -38.51 15.11 -7.47
N LYS A 98 -38.61 13.80 -7.22
CA LYS A 98 -37.57 13.02 -6.52
C LYS A 98 -36.19 13.09 -7.19
N ALA A 99 -36.11 13.08 -8.52
CA ALA A 99 -34.82 13.13 -9.22
C ALA A 99 -34.13 14.48 -9.03
N ASP A 100 -34.90 15.57 -9.05
CA ASP A 100 -34.38 16.92 -8.81
C ASP A 100 -34.08 17.17 -7.33
N GLN A 101 -34.83 16.56 -6.40
CA GLN A 101 -34.49 16.56 -4.97
C GLN A 101 -33.12 15.92 -4.72
N ILE A 102 -32.88 14.72 -5.27
CA ILE A 102 -31.59 14.02 -5.13
C ILE A 102 -30.43 14.88 -5.65
N LYS A 103 -30.58 15.46 -6.85
CA LYS A 103 -29.56 16.36 -7.42
C LYS A 103 -29.34 17.59 -6.54
N TYR A 104 -30.40 18.17 -6.00
CA TYR A 104 -30.31 19.33 -5.11
C TYR A 104 -29.58 18.99 -3.81
N ILE A 105 -29.89 17.85 -3.19
CA ILE A 105 -29.24 17.38 -1.97
C ILE A 105 -27.74 17.20 -2.19
N GLU A 106 -27.36 16.50 -3.26
CA GLU A 106 -25.94 16.27 -3.60
C GLU A 106 -25.21 17.59 -3.89
N GLU A 107 -25.86 18.53 -4.56
CA GLU A 107 -25.31 19.87 -4.80
C GLU A 107 -25.24 20.71 -3.52
N ALA A 108 -26.20 20.58 -2.59
CA ALA A 108 -26.18 21.25 -1.30
C ALA A 108 -25.03 20.72 -0.42
N LYS A 109 -24.86 19.40 -0.37
CA LYS A 109 -23.74 18.72 0.28
C LYS A 109 -22.39 19.25 -0.24
N ARG A 110 -22.20 19.22 -1.57
CA ARG A 110 -21.00 19.72 -2.25
C ARG A 110 -20.72 21.19 -1.96
N ARG A 111 -21.72 22.07 -2.11
CA ARG A 111 -21.58 23.51 -1.82
C ARG A 111 -21.22 23.77 -0.36
N ASP A 112 -21.78 23.03 0.58
CA ASP A 112 -21.45 23.21 2.00
C ASP A 112 -20.01 22.77 2.31
N ARG A 113 -19.53 21.67 1.74
CA ARG A 113 -18.12 21.25 1.86
C ARG A 113 -17.17 22.28 1.27
N GLU A 114 -17.46 22.77 0.06
CA GLU A 114 -16.68 23.80 -0.62
C GLU A 114 -16.63 25.14 0.14
N LYS A 115 -17.63 25.43 0.95
CA LYS A 115 -17.64 26.64 1.81
C LYS A 115 -16.56 26.59 2.89
N GLY A 116 -16.16 25.38 3.33
CA GLY A 116 -15.15 25.19 4.37
C GLY A 116 -15.51 25.83 5.71
N PHE A 117 -14.52 26.00 6.60
CA PHE A 117 -14.69 26.65 7.90
C PHE A 117 -13.53 27.61 8.21
N HIS A 118 -13.85 28.86 8.57
CA HIS A 118 -12.86 29.78 9.12
C HIS A 118 -12.70 29.58 10.63
N LEU A 119 -11.67 28.84 11.04
CA LEU A 119 -11.43 28.38 12.43
C LEU A 119 -11.48 29.46 13.53
N GLN A 120 -11.14 30.70 13.18
CA GLN A 120 -11.15 31.84 14.11
C GLN A 120 -12.53 32.56 14.25
N LYS A 121 -13.44 32.39 13.29
CA LYS A 121 -14.65 33.23 13.14
C LYS A 121 -15.93 32.42 13.07
N ASP A 122 -15.91 31.34 12.31
CA ASP A 122 -17.12 30.59 11.95
C ASP A 122 -17.52 29.61 13.04
N MET A 123 -18.82 29.31 13.11
CA MET A 123 -19.28 28.12 13.82
C MET A 123 -18.70 26.90 13.11
N LEU A 124 -18.02 26.05 13.86
CA LEU A 124 -17.32 24.89 13.32
C LEU A 124 -18.23 23.69 13.15
N MET A 125 -19.54 23.93 13.21
CA MET A 125 -20.60 22.98 12.97
C MET A 125 -21.79 23.74 12.33
N ARG A 126 -22.38 23.13 11.30
CA ARG A 126 -23.55 23.64 10.56
C ARG A 126 -24.54 22.50 10.37
N VAL A 127 -25.83 22.82 10.47
CA VAL A 127 -26.92 21.87 10.26
C VAL A 127 -27.88 22.44 9.22
N THR A 128 -28.17 21.64 8.19
CA THR A 128 -29.15 21.96 7.15
C THR A 128 -30.21 20.87 7.14
N LEU A 129 -31.48 21.26 7.26
CA LEU A 129 -32.64 20.37 7.23
C LEU A 129 -33.43 20.63 5.93
N LEU A 130 -33.44 19.63 5.05
CA LEU A 130 -34.10 19.69 3.74
C LEU A 130 -35.38 18.88 3.80
N GLN A 131 -36.55 19.52 3.71
CA GLN A 131 -37.83 18.81 3.68
C GLN A 131 -38.07 18.22 2.28
N THR A 132 -38.09 16.89 2.17
CA THR A 132 -38.26 16.15 0.91
C THR A 132 -39.68 15.63 0.71
N GLY A 133 -40.47 15.55 1.77
CA GLY A 133 -41.89 15.16 1.76
C GLY A 133 -42.66 15.72 2.96
N GLU A 134 -43.94 15.35 3.12
CA GLU A 134 -44.78 15.87 4.22
C GLU A 134 -44.20 15.52 5.61
N CYS A 135 -43.63 14.33 5.75
CA CYS A 135 -42.97 13.83 6.97
C CYS A 135 -41.62 13.18 6.63
N GLU A 136 -40.93 13.70 5.62
CA GLU A 136 -39.64 13.21 5.16
C GLU A 136 -38.65 14.37 5.05
N TYR A 137 -37.46 14.18 5.60
CA TYR A 137 -36.39 15.17 5.56
C TYR A 137 -35.04 14.50 5.29
N THR A 138 -34.12 15.28 4.74
CA THR A 138 -32.70 14.96 4.71
C THR A 138 -31.96 15.97 5.58
N CYS A 139 -31.23 15.50 6.58
CA CYS A 139 -30.39 16.34 7.42
C CYS A 139 -28.94 16.22 6.97
N ILE A 140 -28.31 17.37 6.73
CA ILE A 140 -26.87 17.49 6.44
C ILE A 140 -26.23 18.15 7.65
N TRP A 141 -25.29 17.45 8.28
CA TRP A 141 -24.57 17.89 9.46
C TRP A 141 -23.09 17.98 9.14
N SER A 142 -22.59 19.20 8.96
CA SER A 142 -21.18 19.45 8.62
C SER A 142 -20.44 20.00 9.82
N PHE A 143 -19.20 19.57 10.04
CA PHE A 143 -18.35 20.09 11.11
C PHE A 143 -16.88 20.03 10.73
N HIS A 144 -16.06 20.85 11.39
CA HIS A 144 -14.61 20.76 11.24
C HIS A 144 -14.04 19.74 12.22
N HIS A 145 -13.24 18.79 11.75
CA HIS A 145 -12.70 17.68 12.55
C HIS A 145 -11.91 18.15 13.80
N ILE A 146 -11.33 19.36 13.76
CA ILE A 146 -10.64 20.00 14.89
C ILE A 146 -11.46 20.08 16.21
N ILE A 147 -12.80 20.09 16.13
CA ILE A 147 -13.67 20.16 17.31
C ILE A 147 -14.15 18.79 17.80
N MET A 148 -14.19 17.76 16.95
CA MET A 148 -14.62 16.43 17.36
C MET A 148 -14.21 15.35 16.37
N ASP A 149 -14.09 14.11 16.85
CA ASP A 149 -13.86 12.92 16.02
C ASP A 149 -15.13 12.10 15.75
N GLY A 150 -15.03 11.10 14.86
CA GLY A 150 -16.17 10.26 14.48
C GLY A 150 -16.82 9.52 15.66
N TRP A 151 -16.07 9.21 16.71
CA TRP A 151 -16.62 8.63 17.95
C TRP A 151 -17.60 9.59 18.63
N CYS A 152 -17.27 10.89 18.66
CA CYS A 152 -18.13 11.91 19.24
C CYS A 152 -19.48 12.02 18.52
N LEU A 153 -19.56 11.71 17.23
CA LEU A 153 -20.78 11.90 16.45
C LEU A 153 -21.95 11.06 16.98
N GLY A 154 -21.70 9.79 17.34
CA GLY A 154 -22.73 8.95 17.97
C GLY A 154 -23.24 9.52 19.29
N ILE A 155 -22.35 10.10 20.10
CA ILE A 155 -22.68 10.74 21.38
C ILE A 155 -23.51 12.00 21.15
N VAL A 156 -23.11 12.84 20.20
CA VAL A 156 -23.82 14.08 19.82
C VAL A 156 -25.23 13.76 19.35
N LEU A 157 -25.38 12.78 18.44
CA LEU A 157 -26.70 12.37 17.94
C LEU A 157 -27.56 11.81 19.06
N LYS A 158 -27.02 10.94 19.92
CA LYS A 158 -27.75 10.41 21.08
C LYS A 158 -28.25 11.51 22.01
N GLU A 159 -27.39 12.44 22.40
CA GLU A 159 -27.78 13.53 23.28
C GLU A 159 -28.78 14.48 22.59
N PHE A 160 -28.59 14.77 21.30
CA PHE A 160 -29.51 15.56 20.49
C PHE A 160 -30.93 15.00 20.58
N PHE A 161 -31.09 13.70 20.36
CA PHE A 161 -32.39 13.04 20.42
C PHE A 161 -33.02 13.07 21.81
N GLN A 162 -32.23 12.83 22.84
CA GLN A 162 -32.74 12.86 24.22
C GLN A 162 -33.24 14.26 24.59
N ILE A 163 -32.51 15.30 24.17
CA ILE A 163 -32.92 16.69 24.33
C ILE A 163 -34.20 16.99 23.54
N TYR A 164 -34.24 16.62 22.25
CA TYR A 164 -35.40 16.84 21.39
C TYR A 164 -36.65 16.17 21.95
N ALA A 165 -36.56 14.89 22.32
CA ALA A 165 -37.67 14.14 22.88
C ALA A 165 -38.19 14.74 24.20
N SER A 166 -37.28 15.14 25.09
CA SER A 166 -37.63 15.80 26.35
C SER A 166 -38.34 17.14 26.12
N ARG A 167 -37.83 17.97 25.20
CA ARG A 167 -38.44 19.28 24.88
C ARG A 167 -39.80 19.13 24.23
N LEU A 168 -39.94 18.19 23.28
CA LEU A 168 -41.20 17.92 22.59
C LEU A 168 -42.29 17.47 23.58
N ARG A 169 -41.94 16.56 24.49
CA ARG A 169 -42.87 16.00 25.49
C ARG A 169 -43.01 16.85 26.75
N ARG A 170 -42.17 17.88 26.88
CA ARG A 170 -42.03 18.70 28.10
C ARG A 170 -41.76 17.86 29.36
N THR A 171 -40.97 16.81 29.21
CA THR A 171 -40.57 15.93 30.31
C THR A 171 -39.20 16.32 30.86
N PRO A 172 -38.90 16.08 32.15
CA PRO A 172 -37.57 16.34 32.69
C PRO A 172 -36.49 15.53 31.94
N LEU A 173 -35.41 16.19 31.55
CA LEU A 173 -34.21 15.55 31.00
C LEU A 173 -33.17 15.39 32.11
N THR A 174 -32.65 14.18 32.27
CA THR A 174 -31.45 13.92 33.08
C THR A 174 -30.38 13.35 32.17
N LEU A 175 -29.35 14.15 31.90
CA LEU A 175 -28.12 13.71 31.26
C LEU A 175 -27.01 13.72 32.29
N GLU A 176 -26.05 12.81 32.16
CA GLU A 176 -24.82 12.83 32.94
C GLU A 176 -24.09 14.17 32.77
N PRO A 177 -23.26 14.61 33.74
CA PRO A 177 -22.46 15.82 33.57
C PRO A 177 -21.52 15.71 32.36
N ALA A 178 -21.55 16.71 31.49
CA ALA A 178 -20.60 16.83 30.40
C ALA A 178 -19.20 17.13 30.97
N VAL A 179 -18.19 16.39 30.52
CA VAL A 179 -16.80 16.63 30.92
C VAL A 179 -16.19 17.62 29.93
N PRO A 180 -15.67 18.80 30.36
CA PRO A 180 -15.10 19.77 29.43
C PRO A 180 -13.81 19.25 28.79
N TYR A 181 -13.64 19.51 27.48
CA TYR A 181 -12.43 19.14 26.73
C TYR A 181 -11.13 19.74 27.30
N GLY A 182 -11.23 20.90 27.97
CA GLY A 182 -10.10 21.49 28.71
C GLY A 182 -9.49 20.56 29.77
N THR A 183 -10.25 19.58 30.29
CA THR A 183 -9.76 18.54 31.20
C THR A 183 -8.73 17.64 30.51
N TYR A 184 -9.01 17.21 29.28
CA TYR A 184 -8.07 16.45 28.46
C TYR A 184 -6.84 17.27 28.09
N ILE A 185 -7.01 18.55 27.74
CA ILE A 185 -5.87 19.44 27.45
C ILE A 185 -4.97 19.59 28.67
N LYS A 186 -5.54 19.74 29.87
CA LYS A 186 -4.76 19.80 31.11
C LYS A 186 -3.97 18.50 31.32
N TRP A 187 -4.63 17.34 31.21
CA TRP A 187 -3.96 16.04 31.32
C TRP A 187 -2.83 15.91 30.29
N LEU A 188 -3.05 16.32 29.04
CA LEU A 188 -2.07 16.25 27.96
C LEU A 188 -0.81 17.09 28.26
N MET A 189 -0.99 18.26 28.85
CA MET A 189 0.12 19.16 29.20
C MET A 189 0.91 18.68 30.43
N GLU A 190 0.34 17.81 31.26
CA GLU A 190 1.00 17.18 32.40
C GLU A 190 1.84 15.94 32.00
N GLN A 191 1.74 15.49 30.74
CA GLN A 191 2.47 14.30 30.27
C GLN A 191 3.97 14.53 30.05
N ASP A 192 4.75 13.48 30.30
CA ASP A 192 6.21 13.48 30.15
C ASP A 192 6.63 13.27 28.68
N LYS A 193 6.87 14.39 27.98
CA LYS A 193 7.22 14.37 26.56
C LYS A 193 8.54 13.65 26.27
N GLU A 194 9.52 13.76 27.15
CA GLU A 194 10.85 13.16 26.95
C GLU A 194 10.77 11.63 27.05
N LYS A 195 9.97 11.11 27.98
CA LYS A 195 9.70 9.66 28.06
C LYS A 195 8.98 9.14 26.83
N ALA A 196 7.99 9.88 26.33
CA ALA A 196 7.28 9.48 25.12
C ALA A 196 8.19 9.48 23.89
N ALA A 197 8.99 10.53 23.69
CA ALA A 197 9.97 10.61 22.62
C ALA A 197 10.97 9.44 22.69
N SER A 198 11.52 9.17 23.87
CA SER A 198 12.45 8.06 24.10
C SER A 198 11.83 6.69 23.80
N TYR A 199 10.54 6.51 24.10
CA TYR A 199 9.84 5.27 23.77
C TYR A 199 9.72 5.09 22.26
N TRP A 200 9.25 6.12 21.55
CA TRP A 200 9.05 6.05 20.09
C TRP A 200 10.37 5.92 19.32
N GLU A 201 11.44 6.58 19.79
CA GLU A 201 12.79 6.41 19.24
C GLU A 201 13.25 4.94 19.34
N ARG A 202 13.07 4.32 20.52
CA ARG A 202 13.40 2.90 20.72
C ARG A 202 12.49 1.96 19.91
N TYR A 203 11.21 2.28 19.79
CA TYR A 203 10.26 1.48 19.02
C TYR A 203 10.64 1.43 17.53
N LEU A 204 11.14 2.55 17.00
CA LEU A 204 11.55 2.72 15.61
C LEU A 204 13.04 2.44 15.37
N GLU A 205 13.79 2.00 16.38
CA GLU A 205 15.21 1.73 16.27
C GLU A 205 15.50 0.67 15.19
N GLY A 206 16.43 0.98 14.28
CA GLY A 206 16.79 0.12 13.15
C GLY A 206 15.83 0.16 11.95
N PHE A 207 14.78 0.99 11.98
CA PHE A 207 13.93 1.22 10.80
C PHE A 207 14.51 2.34 9.93
N GLU A 208 15.11 1.97 8.79
CA GLU A 208 15.87 2.90 7.94
C GLU A 208 15.23 3.17 6.57
N GLN A 209 14.24 2.37 6.17
CA GLN A 209 13.66 2.42 4.83
C GLN A 209 12.19 2.80 4.88
N GLN A 210 11.81 3.84 4.14
CA GLN A 210 10.41 4.23 4.01
C GLN A 210 9.59 3.11 3.36
N THR A 211 8.48 2.74 4.01
CA THR A 211 7.47 1.86 3.42
C THR A 211 6.52 2.68 2.55
N VAL A 212 6.35 2.27 1.29
CA VAL A 212 5.44 2.94 0.33
C VAL A 212 4.47 1.94 -0.29
N LEU A 213 3.30 2.44 -0.72
CA LEU A 213 2.54 1.74 -1.75
C LEU A 213 3.06 2.20 -3.12
N PRO A 214 3.34 1.28 -4.07
CA PRO A 214 3.75 1.64 -5.42
C PRO A 214 2.87 2.73 -6.04
N LYS A 215 3.47 3.90 -6.31
CA LYS A 215 2.77 5.06 -6.88
C LYS A 215 2.88 5.01 -8.40
N GLN A 216 1.74 5.04 -9.08
CA GLN A 216 1.65 5.04 -10.54
C GLN A 216 1.23 6.44 -10.98
N LYS A 217 2.19 7.38 -11.01
CA LYS A 217 1.91 8.79 -11.35
C LYS A 217 1.20 8.88 -12.71
N LYS A 218 -0.04 9.36 -12.70
CA LYS A 218 -0.78 9.73 -13.91
C LYS A 218 -0.85 11.25 -14.02
N ALA A 219 -0.70 11.77 -15.23
CA ALA A 219 -0.99 13.16 -15.52
C ALA A 219 -2.53 13.35 -15.49
N GLY A 220 -3.04 14.08 -14.50
CA GLY A 220 -4.48 14.31 -14.33
C GLY A 220 -4.79 15.26 -13.17
N LYS A 221 -6.04 15.73 -13.08
CA LYS A 221 -6.51 16.45 -11.89
C LYS A 221 -6.68 15.44 -10.75
N SER A 222 -6.12 15.75 -9.58
CA SER A 222 -6.35 15.00 -8.35
C SER A 222 -7.84 14.90 -8.09
N ARG A 223 -8.33 13.67 -7.92
CA ARG A 223 -9.69 13.34 -7.50
C ARG A 223 -9.60 12.21 -6.49
N GLN A 224 -10.34 12.35 -5.40
CA GLN A 224 -10.53 11.28 -4.44
C GLN A 224 -11.46 10.22 -5.03
N GLU A 225 -10.99 8.98 -5.09
CA GLU A 225 -11.75 7.80 -5.49
C GLU A 225 -11.73 6.74 -4.39
N GLU A 226 -12.67 5.80 -4.45
CA GLU A 226 -12.73 4.71 -3.48
C GLU A 226 -13.00 3.34 -4.13
N VAL A 227 -12.51 2.30 -3.46
CA VAL A 227 -12.81 0.88 -3.68
C VAL A 227 -13.27 0.31 -2.34
N THR A 228 -14.46 -0.30 -2.32
CA THR A 228 -15.05 -0.90 -1.13
C THR A 228 -15.27 -2.40 -1.32
N PHE A 229 -15.14 -3.17 -0.25
CA PHE A 229 -15.46 -4.58 -0.24
C PHE A 229 -15.74 -5.07 1.18
N SER A 230 -16.36 -6.24 1.28
CA SER A 230 -16.73 -6.85 2.56
C SER A 230 -16.19 -8.27 2.63
N PHE A 231 -15.75 -8.67 3.81
CA PHE A 231 -15.58 -10.10 4.10
C PHE A 231 -16.94 -10.74 4.32
N SER A 232 -17.08 -12.00 3.91
CA SER A 232 -18.30 -12.77 4.15
C SER A 232 -18.61 -12.85 5.66
N LYS A 233 -19.87 -13.10 6.03
CA LYS A 233 -20.24 -13.33 7.43
C LYS A 233 -19.45 -14.49 8.05
N GLU A 234 -19.14 -15.51 7.26
CA GLU A 234 -18.35 -16.66 7.70
C GLU A 234 -16.90 -16.27 8.01
N ASP A 235 -16.22 -15.57 7.09
CA ASP A 235 -14.84 -15.12 7.31
C ASP A 235 -14.76 -14.11 8.44
N THR A 236 -15.77 -13.24 8.54
CA THR A 236 -15.91 -12.28 9.64
C THR A 236 -16.01 -12.99 10.99
N ALA A 237 -16.82 -14.05 11.09
CA ALA A 237 -16.92 -14.85 12.29
C ALA A 237 -15.58 -15.53 12.63
N LYS A 238 -14.91 -16.14 11.64
CA LYS A 238 -13.60 -16.78 11.84
C LYS A 238 -12.52 -15.79 12.30
N LEU A 239 -12.48 -14.58 11.74
CA LEU A 239 -11.56 -13.51 12.17
C LEU A 239 -11.84 -13.07 13.61
N LYS A 240 -13.12 -12.93 13.99
CA LYS A 240 -13.52 -12.61 15.37
C LYS A 240 -13.14 -13.75 16.34
N GLU A 241 -13.37 -15.00 15.95
CA GLU A 241 -12.96 -16.18 16.73
C GLU A 241 -11.45 -16.24 16.91
N LEU A 242 -10.68 -15.96 15.86
CA LEU A 242 -9.22 -15.89 15.92
C LEU A 242 -8.76 -14.79 16.90
N ALA A 243 -9.36 -13.61 16.83
CA ALA A 243 -9.06 -12.50 17.75
C ALA A 243 -9.29 -12.90 19.22
N VAL A 244 -10.45 -13.52 19.51
CA VAL A 244 -10.79 -14.01 20.86
C VAL A 244 -9.83 -15.11 21.31
N LYS A 245 -9.57 -16.11 20.45
CA LYS A 245 -8.72 -17.26 20.76
C LYS A 245 -7.28 -16.85 21.07
N GLU A 246 -6.75 -15.88 20.34
CA GLU A 246 -5.37 -15.42 20.50
C GLU A 246 -5.24 -14.24 21.48
N GLU A 247 -6.34 -13.81 22.11
CA GLU A 247 -6.41 -12.69 23.06
C GLU A 247 -5.90 -11.37 22.46
N VAL A 248 -6.22 -11.13 21.18
CA VAL A 248 -5.87 -9.91 20.45
C VAL A 248 -7.11 -9.18 19.94
N THR A 249 -6.97 -7.93 19.54
CA THR A 249 -8.06 -7.19 18.89
C THR A 249 -8.14 -7.50 17.40
N LEU A 250 -9.35 -7.35 16.82
CA LEU A 250 -9.52 -7.43 15.37
C LEU A 250 -8.69 -6.36 14.64
N SER A 251 -8.54 -5.18 15.24
CA SER A 251 -7.65 -4.13 14.74
C SER A 251 -6.22 -4.65 14.57
N THR A 252 -5.66 -5.28 15.59
CA THR A 252 -4.30 -5.86 15.56
C THR A 252 -4.12 -6.87 14.43
N ILE A 253 -5.13 -7.68 14.15
CA ILE A 253 -5.11 -8.63 13.04
C ILE A 253 -4.98 -7.87 11.70
N PHE A 254 -5.81 -6.86 11.46
CA PHE A 254 -5.73 -6.05 10.24
C PHE A 254 -4.45 -5.23 10.11
N HIS A 255 -3.94 -4.69 11.22
CA HIS A 255 -2.61 -4.06 11.25
C HIS A 255 -1.51 -5.02 10.79
N THR A 256 -1.56 -6.26 11.29
CA THR A 256 -0.58 -7.28 10.93
C THR A 256 -0.70 -7.70 9.47
N LEU A 257 -1.92 -7.98 8.99
CA LEU A 257 -2.19 -8.34 7.60
C LEU A 257 -1.76 -7.23 6.62
N TRP A 258 -2.07 -5.98 6.96
CA TRP A 258 -1.68 -4.83 6.15
C TRP A 258 -0.16 -4.66 6.11
N GLY A 259 0.52 -4.78 7.25
CA GLY A 259 1.99 -4.72 7.29
C GLY A 259 2.67 -5.84 6.50
N ILE A 260 2.15 -7.07 6.55
CA ILE A 260 2.63 -8.19 5.71
C ILE A 260 2.48 -7.89 4.23
N LEU A 261 1.33 -7.33 3.82
CA LEU A 261 1.11 -6.94 2.43
C LEU A 261 2.11 -5.84 2.00
N LEU A 262 2.37 -4.86 2.86
CA LEU A 262 3.37 -3.82 2.60
C LEU A 262 4.79 -4.36 2.52
N GLN A 263 5.17 -5.31 3.39
CA GLN A 263 6.45 -6.02 3.33
C GLN A 263 6.68 -6.62 1.94
N ALA A 264 5.68 -7.31 1.39
CA ALA A 264 5.74 -7.87 0.05
C ALA A 264 5.90 -6.81 -1.05
N TYR A 265 5.12 -5.73 -0.99
CA TYR A 265 5.21 -4.63 -1.98
C TYR A 265 6.53 -3.87 -1.96
N ASN A 266 7.23 -3.88 -0.82
CA ASN A 266 8.48 -3.15 -0.62
C ASN A 266 9.72 -4.07 -0.63
N GLN A 267 9.54 -5.39 -0.81
CA GLN A 267 10.61 -6.40 -0.76
C GLN A 267 11.45 -6.29 0.53
N THR A 268 10.77 -6.12 1.66
CA THR A 268 11.37 -5.93 2.99
C THR A 268 10.66 -6.82 4.02
N GLU A 269 11.36 -7.17 5.09
CA GLU A 269 10.78 -7.89 6.24
C GLU A 269 10.31 -6.96 7.35
N ASP A 270 10.42 -5.64 7.15
CA ASP A 270 10.09 -4.60 8.13
C ASP A 270 9.31 -3.46 7.45
N ALA A 271 8.09 -3.24 7.90
CA ALA A 271 7.18 -2.25 7.33
C ALA A 271 6.59 -1.36 8.42
N VAL A 272 6.57 -0.04 8.18
CA VAL A 272 5.93 0.95 9.05
C VAL A 272 4.86 1.72 8.28
N PHE A 273 3.71 1.87 8.92
CA PHE A 273 2.61 2.69 8.39
C PHE A 273 1.88 3.38 9.56
N GLY A 274 0.99 4.32 9.25
CA GLY A 274 0.23 5.03 10.28
C GLY A 274 -1.02 4.29 10.71
N SER A 275 -1.28 4.29 12.01
CA SER A 275 -2.57 3.88 12.56
C SER A 275 -3.25 5.06 13.22
N VAL A 276 -4.53 5.27 12.90
CA VAL A 276 -5.37 6.19 13.68
C VAL A 276 -5.92 5.44 14.88
N ILE A 277 -5.69 5.98 16.07
CA ILE A 277 -6.15 5.43 17.36
C ILE A 277 -7.16 6.38 18.00
N SER A 278 -7.93 5.91 18.98
CA SER A 278 -8.95 6.74 19.66
C SER A 278 -8.36 7.91 20.45
N GLY A 279 -7.14 7.75 21.00
CA GLY A 279 -6.46 8.75 21.84
C GLY A 279 -7.23 9.16 23.10
N ARG A 280 -8.09 8.26 23.62
CA ARG A 280 -8.87 8.43 24.86
C ARG A 280 -8.15 7.76 26.03
N PRO A 281 -7.41 8.50 26.87
CA PRO A 281 -6.68 7.93 28.01
C PRO A 281 -7.63 7.47 29.13
N SER A 282 -7.45 6.24 29.62
CA SER A 282 -8.32 5.65 30.65
C SER A 282 -8.15 6.29 32.03
N GLU A 283 -7.09 7.07 32.24
CA GLU A 283 -6.84 7.84 33.46
C GLU A 283 -7.84 8.99 33.66
N ILE A 284 -8.52 9.43 32.60
CA ILE A 284 -9.51 10.50 32.65
C ILE A 284 -10.90 9.90 32.82
N GLU A 285 -11.50 10.11 33.99
CA GLU A 285 -12.87 9.69 34.25
C GLU A 285 -13.84 10.36 33.28
N GLY A 286 -14.61 9.55 32.54
CA GLY A 286 -15.58 10.06 31.57
C GLY A 286 -15.00 10.48 30.23
N ILE A 287 -13.76 10.08 29.90
CA ILE A 287 -13.17 10.34 28.58
C ILE A 287 -14.02 9.79 27.42
N GLU A 288 -14.67 8.64 27.60
CA GLU A 288 -15.49 7.99 26.57
C GLU A 288 -16.74 8.78 26.19
N ARG A 289 -17.22 9.66 27.09
CA ARG A 289 -18.36 10.56 26.87
C ARG A 289 -17.95 12.00 26.54
N MET A 290 -16.65 12.29 26.56
CA MET A 290 -16.13 13.63 26.31
C MET A 290 -16.20 13.95 24.82
N ILE A 291 -16.65 15.16 24.47
CA ILE A 291 -16.71 15.65 23.10
C ILE A 291 -15.50 16.55 22.85
N GLY A 292 -14.74 16.23 21.80
CA GLY A 292 -13.46 16.84 21.49
C GLY A 292 -12.69 16.02 20.46
N LEU A 293 -11.54 16.52 20.02
CA LEU A 293 -10.65 15.77 19.14
C LEU A 293 -9.66 14.94 19.97
N PHE A 294 -9.80 13.62 19.96
CA PHE A 294 -8.91 12.72 20.69
C PHE A 294 -8.03 11.88 19.77
N ILE A 295 -8.54 11.57 18.58
CA ILE A 295 -7.80 10.70 17.66
C ILE A 295 -6.37 11.19 17.45
N ASN A 296 -5.44 10.24 17.42
CA ASN A 296 -4.05 10.51 17.09
C ASN A 296 -3.56 9.49 16.06
N THR A 297 -2.52 9.86 15.33
CA THR A 297 -1.85 8.94 14.39
C THR A 297 -0.53 8.51 14.99
N VAL A 298 -0.34 7.21 15.14
CA VAL A 298 0.90 6.61 15.64
C VAL A 298 1.48 5.64 14.62
N PRO A 299 2.81 5.49 14.52
CA PRO A 299 3.39 4.48 13.64
C PRO A 299 3.12 3.08 14.19
N VAL A 300 2.79 2.16 13.30
CA VAL A 300 2.74 0.72 13.56
C VAL A 300 3.81 0.05 12.72
N ARG A 301 4.72 -0.65 13.38
CA ARG A 301 5.82 -1.41 12.78
C ARG A 301 5.49 -2.90 12.82
N ILE A 302 5.58 -3.54 11.66
CA ILE A 302 5.40 -4.99 11.51
C ILE A 302 6.73 -5.57 11.02
N SER A 303 7.31 -6.44 11.84
CA SER A 303 8.58 -7.11 11.57
C SER A 303 8.52 -8.59 11.99
N GLY A 304 9.13 -9.48 11.21
CA GLY A 304 9.24 -10.91 11.53
C GLY A 304 8.62 -11.81 10.47
N ALA A 305 9.25 -11.86 9.30
CA ALA A 305 8.77 -12.64 8.16
C ALA A 305 8.77 -14.16 8.39
N ASP A 306 9.58 -14.64 9.33
CA ASP A 306 9.73 -16.04 9.73
C ASP A 306 8.88 -16.44 10.95
N ILE A 307 8.16 -15.48 11.55
CA ILE A 307 7.35 -15.70 12.75
C ILE A 307 5.96 -16.19 12.33
N PRO A 308 5.45 -17.31 12.87
CA PRO A 308 4.09 -17.76 12.60
C PRO A 308 3.06 -16.67 12.87
N PHE A 309 2.07 -16.52 11.99
CA PHE A 309 1.10 -15.41 12.03
C PHE A 309 0.44 -15.25 13.40
N GLN A 310 0.00 -16.35 14.04
CA GLN A 310 -0.54 -16.34 15.41
C GLN A 310 0.40 -15.73 16.46
N LYS A 311 1.71 -15.96 16.35
CA LYS A 311 2.69 -15.38 17.26
C LYS A 311 2.97 -13.92 16.91
N LEU A 312 2.95 -13.58 15.63
CA LEU A 312 3.15 -12.22 15.14
C LEU A 312 2.04 -11.29 15.64
N ILE A 313 0.75 -11.65 15.48
CA ILE A 313 -0.37 -10.83 15.97
C ILE A 313 -0.30 -10.60 17.49
N LYS A 314 0.20 -11.57 18.26
CA LYS A 314 0.43 -11.42 19.72
C LYS A 314 1.55 -10.44 20.03
N ASN A 315 2.64 -10.45 19.27
CA ASN A 315 3.71 -9.47 19.41
C ASN A 315 3.20 -8.05 19.10
N VAL A 316 2.44 -7.90 18.01
CA VAL A 316 1.84 -6.62 17.61
C VAL A 316 0.86 -6.13 18.68
N GLN A 317 0.03 -7.02 19.26
CA GLN A 317 -0.86 -6.67 20.38
C GLN A 317 -0.07 -6.16 21.59
N LYS A 318 1.02 -6.84 21.94
CA LYS A 318 1.88 -6.45 23.06
C LYS A 318 2.51 -5.09 22.83
N ASP A 319 2.93 -4.79 21.61
CA ASP A 319 3.53 -3.50 21.29
C ASP A 319 2.49 -2.38 21.23
N ALA A 320 1.28 -2.66 20.72
CA ALA A 320 0.15 -1.72 20.80
C ALA A 320 -0.19 -1.35 22.25
N LEU A 321 -0.23 -2.32 23.17
CA LEU A 321 -0.48 -2.08 24.59
C LEU A 321 0.60 -1.24 25.26
N LYS A 322 1.88 -1.47 24.93
CA LYS A 322 2.98 -0.62 25.43
C LYS A 322 2.91 0.80 24.86
N GLY A 323 2.56 0.91 23.58
CA GLY A 323 2.47 2.18 22.86
C GLY A 323 1.33 3.06 23.34
N GLN A 324 0.25 2.47 23.88
CA GLN A 324 -0.91 3.19 24.40
C GLN A 324 -0.52 4.26 25.43
N ALA A 325 0.43 3.97 26.33
CA ALA A 325 0.90 4.92 27.36
C ALA A 325 1.60 6.17 26.80
N TYR A 326 2.08 6.12 25.55
CA TYR A 326 2.80 7.22 24.89
C TYR A 326 2.09 7.71 23.64
N SER A 327 0.86 7.26 23.46
CA SER A 327 0.05 7.47 22.26
C SER A 327 -0.45 8.91 22.10
N TYR A 328 -0.29 9.75 23.13
CA TYR A 328 -0.55 11.19 23.09
C TYR A 328 0.55 11.98 22.37
N HIS A 329 1.71 11.38 22.10
CA HIS A 329 2.86 12.08 21.55
C HIS A 329 2.62 12.39 20.06
N PRO A 330 2.98 13.59 19.58
CA PRO A 330 2.67 14.00 18.21
C PRO A 330 3.48 13.24 17.16
N LEU A 331 2.79 12.84 16.09
CA LEU A 331 3.44 12.19 14.95
C LEU A 331 4.59 13.00 14.36
N TYR A 332 4.46 14.33 14.25
CA TYR A 332 5.51 15.16 13.67
C TYR A 332 6.83 15.09 14.46
N ASP A 333 6.76 14.89 15.78
CA ASP A 333 7.94 14.77 16.66
C ASP A 333 8.51 13.35 16.61
N ILE A 334 7.64 12.33 16.56
CA ILE A 334 8.04 10.95 16.27
C ILE A 334 8.81 10.88 14.95
N GLN A 335 8.27 11.51 13.90
CA GLN A 335 8.91 11.62 12.59
C GLN A 335 10.25 12.33 12.69
N ALA A 336 10.29 13.52 13.28
CA ALA A 336 11.51 14.32 13.41
C ALA A 336 12.65 13.56 14.09
N ASN A 337 12.35 12.67 15.03
CA ASN A 337 13.35 11.86 15.75
C ASN A 337 13.64 10.49 15.10
N SER A 338 12.78 9.99 14.21
CA SER A 338 13.05 8.76 13.44
C SER A 338 14.20 8.93 12.42
N GLN A 339 14.77 7.83 11.94
CA GLN A 339 15.81 7.89 10.91
C GLN A 339 15.28 8.32 9.53
N VAL A 340 14.06 7.90 9.19
CA VAL A 340 13.38 8.20 7.91
C VAL A 340 12.68 9.56 7.86
N LYS A 341 12.64 10.29 8.99
CA LYS A 341 12.08 11.64 9.10
C LYS A 341 10.64 11.73 8.57
N GLN A 342 10.40 12.62 7.62
CA GLN A 342 9.09 12.82 6.99
C GLN A 342 8.61 11.59 6.20
N GLY A 343 9.50 10.66 5.87
CA GLY A 343 9.17 9.40 5.19
C GLY A 343 8.63 8.30 6.10
N LEU A 344 8.44 8.52 7.41
CA LEU A 344 7.99 7.46 8.32
C LEU A 344 6.61 6.87 7.97
N ILE A 345 5.69 7.70 7.50
CA ILE A 345 4.31 7.33 7.21
C ILE A 345 3.93 7.89 5.85
N ASP A 346 3.61 7.01 4.91
CA ASP A 346 3.10 7.38 3.58
C ASP A 346 1.57 7.31 3.48
N HIS A 347 0.95 6.48 4.32
CA HIS A 347 -0.49 6.22 4.34
C HIS A 347 -0.94 5.74 5.72
N ILE A 348 -2.26 5.73 5.94
CA ILE A 348 -2.86 5.37 7.22
C ILE A 348 -3.85 4.21 7.11
N LEU A 349 -3.94 3.43 8.18
CA LEU A 349 -4.99 2.47 8.46
C LEU A 349 -5.87 3.03 9.59
N VAL A 350 -7.18 3.06 9.36
CA VAL A 350 -8.19 3.50 10.32
C VAL A 350 -9.09 2.32 10.67
N PHE A 351 -9.22 2.02 11.95
CA PHE A 351 -10.16 1.01 12.43
C PHE A 351 -11.38 1.72 13.05
N GLU A 352 -12.49 1.77 12.31
CA GLU A 352 -13.67 2.55 12.67
C GLU A 352 -14.67 1.71 13.46
N ASN A 353 -14.55 1.73 14.78
CA ASN A 353 -15.53 1.12 15.68
C ASN A 353 -16.58 2.13 16.15
N TYR A 354 -17.25 2.82 15.22
CA TYR A 354 -18.23 3.86 15.59
C TYR A 354 -19.57 3.22 15.99
N PRO A 355 -20.12 3.55 17.17
CA PRO A 355 -21.41 3.01 17.62
C PRO A 355 -22.61 3.71 16.97
N VAL A 356 -22.44 4.47 15.88
CA VAL A 356 -23.51 5.32 15.32
C VAL A 356 -24.73 4.49 14.93
N GLU A 357 -24.55 3.41 14.16
CA GLU A 357 -25.66 2.53 13.78
C GLU A 357 -26.35 1.89 15.00
N GLN A 358 -25.56 1.42 15.97
CA GLN A 358 -26.10 0.81 17.20
C GLN A 358 -26.91 1.83 18.03
N GLU A 359 -26.44 3.07 18.17
CA GLU A 359 -27.17 4.13 18.85
C GLU A 359 -28.43 4.51 18.08
N LEU A 360 -28.38 4.58 16.74
CA LEU A 360 -29.55 4.84 15.89
C LEU A 360 -30.59 3.71 15.99
N ASP A 361 -30.17 2.44 16.05
CA ASP A 361 -31.06 1.30 16.26
C ASP A 361 -31.73 1.34 17.63
N VAL A 362 -30.98 1.66 18.68
CA VAL A 362 -31.52 1.84 20.03
C VAL A 362 -32.51 3.01 20.08
N LEU A 363 -32.22 4.10 19.37
CA LEU A 363 -33.11 5.26 19.26
C LEU A 363 -34.40 4.92 18.51
N ASN A 364 -34.30 4.16 17.42
CA ASN A 364 -35.44 3.76 16.60
C ASN A 364 -36.30 2.65 17.23
N SER A 365 -35.72 1.79 18.07
CA SER A 365 -36.39 0.61 18.65
C SER A 365 -37.08 0.83 20.00
N LYS A 366 -36.80 1.93 20.71
CA LYS A 366 -37.51 2.25 21.97
C LYS A 366 -38.98 2.50 21.68
N GLY A 367 -39.84 1.54 22.04
CA GLY A 367 -41.27 1.44 21.70
C GLY A 367 -42.23 2.55 22.19
N ASP A 368 -41.70 3.73 22.52
CA ASP A 368 -42.45 4.92 22.92
C ASP A 368 -42.31 6.05 21.87
N THR A 369 -41.78 5.77 20.67
CA THR A 369 -41.44 6.75 19.61
C THR A 369 -42.58 7.15 18.67
N LYS A 370 -43.85 6.81 18.95
CA LYS A 370 -44.97 7.09 18.01
C LYS A 370 -45.08 8.55 17.56
N ASP A 371 -44.64 9.48 18.40
CA ASP A 371 -44.66 10.93 18.15
C ASP A 371 -43.27 11.51 17.80
N LEU A 372 -42.24 10.67 17.70
CA LEU A 372 -40.87 11.06 17.36
C LEU A 372 -40.53 10.66 15.91
N PHE A 373 -39.54 11.32 15.34
CA PHE A 373 -39.01 10.93 14.04
C PHE A 373 -37.95 9.84 14.18
N HIS A 374 -37.76 9.10 13.10
CA HIS A 374 -36.77 8.05 12.95
C HIS A 374 -35.65 8.51 12.02
N ILE A 375 -34.41 8.10 12.29
CA ILE A 375 -33.27 8.34 11.41
C ILE A 375 -32.88 7.05 10.68
N HIS A 376 -32.62 7.18 9.38
CA HIS A 376 -32.18 6.12 8.50
C HIS A 376 -31.12 6.65 7.51
N ASP A 377 -30.54 5.75 6.70
CA ASP A 377 -29.61 6.09 5.61
C ASP A 377 -28.45 6.99 6.04
N PHE A 378 -27.85 6.69 7.20
CA PHE A 378 -26.70 7.44 7.70
C PHE A 378 -25.49 7.24 6.77
N SER A 379 -24.86 8.35 6.39
CA SER A 379 -23.66 8.39 5.57
C SER A 379 -22.70 9.43 6.12
N MET A 380 -21.40 9.15 6.03
CA MET A 380 -20.34 10.07 6.44
C MET A 380 -19.34 10.21 5.29
N GLU A 381 -19.04 11.46 4.94
CA GLU A 381 -18.01 11.80 3.97
C GLU A 381 -16.83 12.46 4.69
N ASP A 382 -15.69 11.78 4.61
CA ASP A 382 -14.47 12.16 5.30
C ASP A 382 -13.38 12.49 4.27
N GLU A 383 -12.64 13.58 4.48
CA GLU A 383 -11.51 13.96 3.65
C GLU A 383 -10.21 13.99 4.44
N THR A 384 -9.29 13.08 4.07
CA THR A 384 -7.96 12.97 4.69
C THR A 384 -6.89 13.68 3.87
N ASN A 385 -5.77 14.03 4.52
CA ASN A 385 -4.59 14.62 3.88
C ASN A 385 -3.64 13.58 3.24
N TYR A 386 -3.94 12.28 3.31
CA TYR A 386 -3.11 11.21 2.76
C TYR A 386 -3.56 10.83 1.34
N SER A 387 -2.62 10.47 0.47
CA SER A 387 -2.92 10.03 -0.89
C SER A 387 -3.57 8.63 -0.96
N PHE A 388 -3.47 7.86 0.13
CA PHE A 388 -4.14 6.58 0.31
C PHE A 388 -4.52 6.41 1.78
N TYR A 389 -5.73 5.91 2.04
CA TYR A 389 -6.09 5.39 3.35
C TYR A 389 -6.88 4.08 3.23
N LEU A 390 -6.67 3.19 4.20
CA LEU A 390 -7.46 1.98 4.38
C LEU A 390 -8.31 2.11 5.63
N MET A 391 -9.62 2.04 5.49
CA MET A 391 -10.56 1.97 6.60
C MET A 391 -11.08 0.53 6.75
N VAL A 392 -11.18 0.07 8.00
CA VAL A 392 -11.77 -1.21 8.39
C VAL A 392 -12.88 -0.94 9.41
N ALA A 393 -14.11 -1.29 9.06
CA ALA A 393 -15.29 -1.16 9.92
C ALA A 393 -15.82 -2.55 10.30
N PRO A 394 -15.78 -2.94 11.59
CA PRO A 394 -16.33 -4.21 12.03
C PRO A 394 -17.87 -4.16 12.07
N GLY A 395 -18.51 -5.26 11.66
CA GLY A 395 -19.96 -5.43 11.73
C GLY A 395 -20.33 -6.91 11.67
N ASP A 396 -21.55 -7.23 11.25
CA ASP A 396 -21.93 -8.59 10.86
C ASP A 396 -21.04 -9.11 9.72
N GLU A 397 -20.68 -8.19 8.82
CA GLU A 397 -19.62 -8.31 7.84
C GLU A 397 -18.56 -7.25 8.16
N ILE A 398 -17.28 -7.58 7.98
CA ILE A 398 -16.22 -6.57 8.09
C ILE A 398 -16.15 -5.84 6.76
N HIS A 399 -16.43 -4.53 6.79
CA HIS A 399 -16.38 -3.66 5.62
C HIS A 399 -15.03 -2.95 5.54
N LEU A 400 -14.47 -2.91 4.33
CA LEU A 400 -13.20 -2.25 4.05
C LEU A 400 -13.42 -1.22 2.95
N LYS A 401 -12.80 -0.05 3.14
CA LYS A 401 -12.83 1.07 2.21
C LYS A 401 -11.40 1.55 1.97
N MET A 402 -10.94 1.44 0.73
CA MET A 402 -9.67 2.00 0.27
C MET A 402 -9.96 3.28 -0.49
N ARG A 403 -9.60 4.44 0.05
CA ARG A 403 -9.71 5.71 -0.65
C ARG A 403 -8.33 6.18 -1.10
N PHE A 404 -8.25 6.75 -2.29
CA PHE A 404 -7.00 7.11 -2.89
C PHE A 404 -7.13 8.32 -3.83
N ASP A 405 -6.02 9.03 -4.00
CA ASP A 405 -5.88 10.07 -5.01
C ASP A 405 -5.60 9.43 -6.38
N SER A 406 -6.53 9.59 -7.33
CA SER A 406 -6.40 9.01 -8.67
C SER A 406 -5.31 9.65 -9.54
N SER A 407 -4.69 10.75 -9.10
CA SER A 407 -3.45 11.26 -9.70
C SER A 407 -2.20 10.48 -9.24
N VAL A 408 -2.28 9.75 -8.13
CA VAL A 408 -1.19 8.99 -7.53
C VAL A 408 -1.32 7.48 -7.77
N TYR A 409 -2.54 6.94 -7.71
CA TYR A 409 -2.80 5.51 -7.83
C TYR A 409 -3.80 5.20 -8.94
N ASP A 410 -3.54 4.11 -9.65
CA ASP A 410 -4.48 3.57 -10.62
C ASP A 410 -5.57 2.75 -9.92
N ARG A 411 -6.82 2.86 -10.38
CA ARG A 411 -7.94 2.11 -9.79
C ARG A 411 -7.74 0.60 -9.89
N GLN A 412 -7.22 0.08 -11.01
CA GLN A 412 -6.97 -1.36 -11.16
C GLN A 412 -5.90 -1.82 -10.16
N PHE A 413 -4.87 -1.00 -9.92
CA PHE A 413 -3.88 -1.30 -8.89
C PHE A 413 -4.51 -1.43 -7.49
N ILE A 414 -5.43 -0.54 -7.12
CA ILE A 414 -6.14 -0.63 -5.83
C ILE A 414 -7.08 -1.85 -5.77
N GLU A 415 -7.75 -2.19 -6.87
CA GLU A 415 -8.56 -3.43 -6.98
C GLU A 415 -7.70 -4.70 -6.82
N ASN A 416 -6.44 -4.69 -7.27
CA ASN A 416 -5.51 -5.79 -7.02
C ASN A 416 -5.07 -5.84 -5.55
N ILE A 417 -4.80 -4.70 -4.88
CA ILE A 417 -4.53 -4.67 -3.43
C ILE A 417 -5.69 -5.30 -2.66
N LYS A 418 -6.94 -5.01 -3.03
CA LYS A 418 -8.12 -5.69 -2.47
C LYS A 418 -8.01 -7.21 -2.62
N GLY A 419 -7.73 -7.69 -3.83
CA GLY A 419 -7.57 -9.11 -4.13
C GLY A 419 -6.47 -9.76 -3.28
N HIS A 420 -5.30 -9.14 -3.19
CA HIS A 420 -4.18 -9.62 -2.38
C HIS A 420 -4.53 -9.69 -0.89
N LEU A 421 -5.16 -8.64 -0.34
CA LEU A 421 -5.55 -8.61 1.07
C LEU A 421 -6.59 -9.71 1.38
N ALA A 422 -7.58 -9.91 0.50
CA ALA A 422 -8.55 -10.99 0.64
C ALA A 422 -7.90 -12.37 0.55
N HIS A 423 -6.93 -12.54 -0.36
CA HIS A 423 -6.21 -13.79 -0.54
C HIS A 423 -5.34 -14.15 0.67
N ILE A 424 -4.64 -13.15 1.25
CA ILE A 424 -3.87 -13.35 2.49
C ILE A 424 -4.79 -13.72 3.64
N VAL A 425 -5.94 -13.04 3.79
CA VAL A 425 -6.93 -13.36 4.83
C VAL A 425 -7.39 -14.81 4.71
N SER A 426 -7.72 -15.27 3.50
CA SER A 426 -8.12 -16.66 3.26
C SER A 426 -7.03 -17.66 3.70
N GLN A 427 -5.77 -17.39 3.38
CA GLN A 427 -4.65 -18.26 3.75
C GLN A 427 -4.42 -18.33 5.26
N VAL A 428 -4.47 -17.20 5.98
CA VAL A 428 -4.26 -17.20 7.44
C VAL A 428 -5.45 -17.80 8.21
N LEU A 429 -6.66 -17.75 7.63
CA LEU A 429 -7.83 -18.42 8.21
C LEU A 429 -7.78 -19.93 8.01
N ASP A 430 -7.25 -20.41 6.88
CA ASP A 430 -7.01 -21.84 6.62
C ASP A 430 -5.86 -22.40 7.47
N LYS A 431 -4.74 -21.66 7.55
CA LYS A 431 -3.51 -22.05 8.26
C LYS A 431 -2.98 -20.92 9.14
N PRO A 432 -3.49 -20.75 10.36
CA PRO A 432 -3.04 -19.68 11.27
C PRO A 432 -1.56 -19.75 11.70
N ASP A 433 -0.91 -20.90 11.53
CA ASP A 433 0.51 -21.12 11.81
C ASP A 433 1.43 -20.80 10.62
N ILE A 434 0.87 -20.36 9.48
CA ILE A 434 1.64 -19.91 8.32
C ILE A 434 2.54 -18.72 8.68
N THR A 435 3.74 -18.70 8.14
CA THR A 435 4.71 -17.61 8.29
C THR A 435 4.56 -16.62 7.14
N PRO A 436 4.76 -15.30 7.36
CA PRO A 436 4.58 -14.29 6.32
C PRO A 436 5.36 -14.56 5.01
N ASP A 437 6.58 -15.09 5.11
CA ASP A 437 7.43 -15.46 3.96
C ASP A 437 6.84 -16.56 3.06
N LYS A 438 5.86 -17.33 3.55
CA LYS A 438 5.17 -18.42 2.82
C LYS A 438 3.81 -18.02 2.27
N LEU A 439 3.32 -16.81 2.56
CA LEU A 439 2.06 -16.33 2.02
C LEU A 439 2.21 -16.03 0.53
N GLU A 440 1.30 -16.56 -0.29
CA GLU A 440 1.21 -16.20 -1.70
C GLU A 440 0.38 -14.91 -1.81
N ILE A 441 0.99 -13.82 -2.30
CA ILE A 441 0.31 -12.52 -2.40
C ILE A 441 -0.54 -12.46 -3.67
N ILE A 442 -0.01 -13.00 -4.77
CA ILE A 442 -0.64 -13.04 -6.09
C ILE A 442 -1.86 -13.96 -6.00
N THR A 443 -3.02 -13.50 -6.48
CA THR A 443 -4.22 -14.35 -6.45
C THR A 443 -4.13 -15.48 -7.49
N PRO A 444 -4.89 -16.58 -7.33
CA PRO A 444 -4.93 -17.63 -8.35
C PRO A 444 -5.27 -17.11 -9.76
N GLU A 445 -6.18 -16.14 -9.86
CA GLU A 445 -6.59 -15.52 -11.13
C GLU A 445 -5.45 -14.69 -11.74
N GLU A 446 -4.73 -13.92 -10.93
CA GLU A 446 -3.57 -13.16 -11.39
C GLU A 446 -2.44 -14.09 -11.83
N LYS A 447 -2.21 -15.18 -11.10
CA LYS A 447 -1.22 -16.19 -11.45
C LYS A 447 -1.53 -16.85 -12.79
N GLU A 448 -2.79 -17.19 -13.03
CA GLU A 448 -3.24 -17.71 -14.33
C GLU A 448 -3.00 -16.67 -15.44
N GLN A 449 -3.36 -15.41 -15.23
CA GLN A 449 -3.14 -14.33 -16.21
C GLN A 449 -1.66 -14.09 -16.52
N LEU A 450 -0.79 -14.14 -15.50
CA LEU A 450 0.65 -13.95 -15.64
C LEU A 450 1.32 -15.13 -16.36
N LEU A 451 0.82 -16.36 -16.16
CA LEU A 451 1.39 -17.57 -16.75
C LEU A 451 0.79 -17.93 -18.12
N ALA A 452 -0.42 -17.47 -18.44
CA ALA A 452 -1.10 -17.77 -19.71
C ALA A 452 -0.23 -17.50 -20.95
N PRO A 453 0.49 -16.35 -21.07
CA PRO A 453 1.34 -16.07 -22.23
C PRO A 453 2.52 -17.02 -22.42
N ILE A 454 2.94 -17.72 -21.36
CA ILE A 454 4.09 -18.66 -21.37
C ILE A 454 3.63 -20.07 -21.77
N SER A 455 2.36 -20.40 -21.56
CA SER A 455 1.83 -21.76 -21.71
C SER A 455 1.53 -22.20 -23.16
N GLU A 456 1.51 -21.28 -24.12
CA GLU A 456 1.18 -21.58 -25.53
C GLU A 456 2.31 -22.25 -26.33
N GLU A 457 3.55 -22.33 -25.83
CA GLU A 457 4.65 -23.04 -26.48
C GLU A 457 4.75 -24.51 -26.00
N THR A 458 3.79 -25.36 -26.37
CA THR A 458 3.79 -26.79 -25.98
C THR A 458 4.16 -27.79 -27.07
N GLU A 459 4.65 -27.34 -28.22
CA GLU A 459 5.39 -28.21 -29.13
C GLU A 459 6.87 -27.89 -28.95
N MET A 460 7.58 -28.65 -28.09
CA MET A 460 9.04 -28.61 -28.15
C MET A 460 9.44 -29.12 -29.54
N PRO A 461 10.02 -28.29 -30.42
CA PRO A 461 10.42 -28.79 -31.71
C PRO A 461 11.53 -29.84 -31.48
N GLU A 462 11.48 -30.94 -32.22
CA GLU A 462 12.57 -31.90 -32.26
C GLU A 462 13.81 -31.19 -32.82
N TYR A 463 14.70 -30.76 -31.93
CA TYR A 463 15.94 -30.11 -32.33
C TYR A 463 16.94 -31.16 -32.80
N ASP A 464 17.27 -31.14 -34.09
CA ASP A 464 18.50 -31.76 -34.57
C ASP A 464 19.73 -31.03 -34.00
N THR A 465 20.87 -31.74 -33.92
CA THR A 465 22.12 -31.08 -33.53
C THR A 465 22.55 -30.08 -34.62
N ILE A 466 23.18 -28.96 -34.21
CA ILE A 466 23.67 -27.91 -35.14
C ILE A 466 24.55 -28.50 -36.25
N HIS A 467 25.41 -29.47 -35.91
CA HIS A 467 26.29 -30.11 -36.89
C HIS A 467 25.52 -31.04 -37.85
N ALA A 468 24.46 -31.73 -37.41
CA ALA A 468 23.61 -32.53 -38.29
C ALA A 468 22.78 -31.64 -39.23
N MET A 469 22.26 -30.51 -38.74
CA MET A 469 21.60 -29.50 -39.59
C MET A 469 22.57 -28.97 -40.66
N PHE A 470 23.82 -28.69 -40.27
CA PHE A 470 24.85 -28.23 -41.19
C PHE A 470 25.24 -29.29 -42.24
N GLU A 471 25.36 -30.56 -41.84
CA GLU A 471 25.63 -31.67 -42.77
C GLU A 471 24.55 -31.82 -43.83
N ARG A 472 23.27 -31.71 -43.43
CA ARG A 472 22.15 -31.74 -44.38
C ARG A 472 22.21 -30.58 -45.37
N GLN A 473 22.47 -29.36 -44.89
CA GLN A 473 22.61 -28.20 -45.76
C GLN A 473 23.79 -28.35 -46.74
N ALA A 474 24.91 -28.89 -46.26
CA ALA A 474 26.09 -29.13 -47.09
C ALA A 474 25.86 -30.23 -48.14
N ALA A 475 25.02 -31.22 -47.86
CA ALA A 475 24.59 -32.22 -48.84
C ALA A 475 23.60 -31.65 -49.87
N GLN A 476 22.69 -30.75 -49.46
CA GLN A 476 21.69 -30.15 -50.33
C GLN A 476 22.27 -29.10 -51.29
N THR A 477 23.22 -28.29 -50.82
CA THR A 477 23.78 -27.16 -51.59
C THR A 477 25.32 -27.10 -51.52
N PRO A 478 26.03 -28.15 -51.96
CA PRO A 478 27.46 -28.30 -51.72
C PRO A 478 28.32 -27.15 -52.25
N ASP A 479 28.01 -26.65 -53.44
CA ASP A 479 28.81 -25.63 -54.14
C ASP A 479 28.40 -24.18 -53.78
N GLN A 480 27.41 -24.00 -52.92
CA GLN A 480 27.01 -22.67 -52.44
C GLN A 480 28.01 -22.15 -51.41
N ILE A 481 28.19 -20.83 -51.37
CA ILE A 481 29.11 -20.17 -50.45
C ILE A 481 28.55 -20.23 -49.02
N ALA A 482 29.30 -20.83 -48.10
CA ALA A 482 28.99 -20.87 -46.67
C ALA A 482 29.61 -19.69 -45.91
N ILE A 483 30.86 -19.32 -46.23
CA ILE A 483 31.59 -18.23 -45.56
C ILE A 483 32.27 -17.34 -46.62
N ARG A 484 32.22 -16.02 -46.41
CA ARG A 484 33.05 -15.02 -47.11
C ARG A 484 33.97 -14.36 -46.10
N TYR A 485 35.27 -14.34 -46.38
CA TYR A 485 36.28 -13.78 -45.48
C TYR A 485 37.44 -13.20 -46.28
N GLU A 486 37.82 -11.94 -46.01
CA GLU A 486 38.96 -11.23 -46.61
C GLU A 486 39.15 -11.41 -48.13
N GLY A 487 38.04 -11.36 -48.89
CA GLY A 487 38.04 -11.49 -50.35
C GLY A 487 38.04 -12.94 -50.88
N GLY A 488 38.18 -13.93 -50.01
CA GLY A 488 37.98 -15.35 -50.29
C GLY A 488 36.56 -15.84 -49.95
N SER A 489 36.23 -17.04 -50.43
CA SER A 489 34.98 -17.73 -50.12
C SER A 489 35.21 -19.21 -49.90
N VAL A 490 34.51 -19.79 -48.91
CA VAL A 490 34.50 -21.23 -48.65
C VAL A 490 33.07 -21.75 -48.88
N THR A 491 32.94 -22.79 -49.68
CA THR A 491 31.66 -23.46 -49.96
C THR A 491 31.20 -24.31 -48.77
N TYR A 492 29.91 -24.68 -48.74
CA TYR A 492 29.40 -25.61 -47.73
C TYR A 492 30.13 -26.95 -47.74
N LYS A 493 30.44 -27.48 -48.93
CA LYS A 493 31.19 -28.72 -49.08
C LYS A 493 32.58 -28.62 -48.46
N GLU A 494 33.35 -27.61 -48.83
CA GLU A 494 34.72 -27.42 -48.33
C GLU A 494 34.76 -27.22 -46.81
N LEU A 495 33.82 -26.46 -46.26
CA LEU A 495 33.72 -26.24 -44.82
C LEU A 495 33.35 -27.52 -44.07
N ASN A 496 32.38 -28.28 -44.58
CA ASN A 496 31.98 -29.55 -43.97
C ASN A 496 33.11 -30.59 -44.02
N GLU A 497 33.83 -30.68 -45.14
CA GLU A 497 34.99 -31.56 -45.27
C GLU A 497 36.11 -31.19 -44.29
N SER A 498 36.43 -29.89 -44.15
CA SER A 498 37.41 -29.40 -43.18
C SER A 498 37.02 -29.76 -41.74
N ALA A 499 35.75 -29.51 -41.37
CA ALA A 499 35.21 -29.88 -40.06
C ALA A 499 35.25 -31.40 -39.83
N ASN A 500 34.91 -32.23 -40.83
CA ASN A 500 34.97 -33.69 -40.73
C ASN A 500 36.40 -34.21 -40.51
N LYS A 501 37.39 -33.61 -41.18
CA LYS A 501 38.81 -33.97 -41.00
C LYS A 501 39.27 -33.65 -39.58
N LEU A 502 38.94 -32.46 -39.08
CA LEU A 502 39.27 -32.10 -37.70
C LEU A 502 38.57 -33.01 -36.68
N ALA A 503 37.28 -33.31 -36.90
CA ALA A 503 36.52 -34.19 -36.00
C ALA A 503 37.19 -35.56 -35.84
N ARG A 504 37.59 -36.17 -36.97
CA ARG A 504 38.31 -37.45 -36.98
C ARG A 504 39.68 -37.32 -36.31
N LEU A 505 40.39 -36.21 -36.51
CA LEU A 505 41.69 -35.97 -35.88
C LEU A 505 41.57 -35.88 -34.36
N LEU A 506 40.57 -35.15 -33.84
CA LEU A 506 40.30 -35.04 -32.41
C LEU A 506 39.92 -36.39 -31.80
N GLN A 507 39.07 -37.16 -32.47
CA GLN A 507 38.71 -38.53 -32.05
C GLN A 507 39.94 -39.45 -32.03
N LYS A 508 40.81 -39.40 -33.05
CA LYS A 508 42.07 -40.15 -33.08
C LYS A 508 43.01 -39.78 -31.93
N ARG A 509 42.98 -38.52 -31.48
CA ARG A 509 43.73 -38.03 -30.33
C ARG A 509 43.09 -38.36 -28.97
N GLY A 510 41.96 -39.05 -28.98
CA GLY A 510 41.33 -39.59 -27.78
C GLY A 510 40.27 -38.68 -27.16
N LEU A 511 39.81 -37.64 -27.88
CA LEU A 511 38.70 -36.81 -27.42
C LEU A 511 37.46 -37.68 -27.20
N LYS A 512 36.91 -37.62 -25.99
CA LYS A 512 35.65 -38.30 -25.65
C LYS A 512 34.46 -37.36 -25.76
N ARG A 513 33.27 -37.95 -25.75
CA ARG A 513 32.00 -37.22 -25.73
C ARG A 513 31.94 -36.32 -24.48
N GLU A 514 31.41 -35.12 -24.65
CA GLU A 514 31.22 -34.10 -23.59
C GLU A 514 32.54 -33.49 -23.05
N GLU A 515 33.69 -33.84 -23.63
CA GLU A 515 34.96 -33.25 -23.22
C GLU A 515 35.15 -31.83 -23.81
N PRO A 516 35.64 -30.88 -23.00
CA PRO A 516 35.86 -29.51 -23.42
C PRO A 516 37.15 -29.38 -24.24
N VAL A 517 37.05 -28.69 -25.38
CA VAL A 517 38.17 -28.44 -26.31
C VAL A 517 38.39 -26.94 -26.43
N GLY A 518 39.55 -26.46 -26.01
CA GLY A 518 39.93 -25.06 -26.17
C GLY A 518 40.05 -24.72 -27.66
N VAL A 519 39.42 -23.65 -28.12
CA VAL A 519 39.56 -23.14 -29.48
C VAL A 519 40.26 -21.80 -29.40
N MET A 520 41.54 -21.80 -29.73
CA MET A 520 42.40 -20.63 -29.73
C MET A 520 42.75 -20.30 -31.18
N LEU A 521 41.81 -19.64 -31.86
CA LEU A 521 41.92 -19.27 -33.28
C LEU A 521 41.44 -17.82 -33.47
N GLY A 522 42.07 -17.11 -34.40
CA GLY A 522 41.57 -15.82 -34.85
C GLY A 522 40.26 -15.95 -35.63
N ARG A 523 39.65 -14.82 -36.01
CA ARG A 523 38.50 -14.83 -36.92
C ARG A 523 38.95 -15.35 -38.29
N SER A 524 38.47 -16.51 -38.70
CA SER A 524 38.78 -17.11 -39.99
C SER A 524 37.76 -18.21 -40.34
N PRO A 525 37.69 -18.68 -41.60
CA PRO A 525 36.91 -19.87 -41.93
C PRO A 525 37.34 -21.11 -41.12
N SER A 526 38.62 -21.18 -40.72
CA SER A 526 39.18 -22.23 -39.87
C SER A 526 38.53 -22.25 -38.48
N LEU A 527 38.16 -21.09 -37.91
CA LEU A 527 37.41 -21.03 -36.64
C LEU A 527 36.05 -21.73 -36.76
N ALA A 528 35.32 -21.49 -37.85
CA ALA A 528 34.02 -22.15 -38.08
C ALA A 528 34.20 -23.66 -38.29
N ALA A 529 35.23 -24.06 -39.03
CA ALA A 529 35.58 -25.48 -39.19
C ALA A 529 35.96 -26.13 -37.85
N ALA A 530 36.65 -25.39 -36.97
CA ALA A 530 37.03 -25.84 -35.64
C ALA A 530 35.82 -26.12 -34.76
N VAL A 531 34.90 -25.17 -34.68
CA VAL A 531 33.66 -25.30 -33.91
C VAL A 531 32.83 -26.48 -34.42
N LEU A 532 32.58 -26.56 -35.73
CA LEU A 532 31.83 -27.67 -36.32
C LEU A 532 32.54 -29.01 -36.11
N GLY A 533 33.86 -29.07 -36.26
CA GLY A 533 34.66 -30.28 -36.07
C GLY A 533 34.64 -30.79 -34.64
N ILE A 534 34.70 -29.90 -33.65
CA ILE A 534 34.59 -30.26 -32.22
C ILE A 534 33.19 -30.80 -31.91
N LEU A 535 32.14 -30.12 -32.40
CA LEU A 535 30.76 -30.58 -32.22
C LEU A 535 30.53 -31.96 -32.86
N LYS A 536 31.03 -32.18 -34.08
CA LYS A 536 30.99 -33.49 -34.77
C LYS A 536 31.78 -34.57 -34.05
N ALA A 537 32.87 -34.21 -33.38
CA ALA A 537 33.64 -35.14 -32.56
C ALA A 537 32.93 -35.51 -31.25
N GLY A 538 31.87 -34.79 -30.88
CA GLY A 538 31.12 -34.96 -29.64
C GLY A 538 31.64 -34.13 -28.47
N GLY A 539 32.59 -33.22 -28.71
CA GLY A 539 33.15 -32.34 -27.68
C GLY A 539 32.40 -31.00 -27.56
N ALA A 540 32.69 -30.27 -26.49
CA ALA A 540 32.21 -28.90 -26.28
C ALA A 540 33.35 -27.91 -26.55
N PHE A 541 33.17 -26.94 -27.44
CA PHE A 541 34.22 -25.96 -27.69
C PHE A 541 34.26 -24.88 -26.61
N VAL A 542 35.47 -24.52 -26.18
CA VAL A 542 35.72 -23.44 -25.22
C VAL A 542 36.46 -22.33 -25.96
N PRO A 543 35.83 -21.19 -26.28
CA PRO A 543 36.48 -20.13 -27.04
C PRO A 543 37.57 -19.44 -26.20
N ILE A 544 38.78 -19.36 -26.74
CA ILE A 544 39.94 -18.71 -26.12
C ILE A 544 40.44 -17.65 -27.09
N ASP A 545 40.41 -16.38 -26.69
CA ASP A 545 40.97 -15.30 -27.50
C ASP A 545 42.51 -15.35 -27.49
N PRO A 546 43.17 -15.57 -28.64
CA PRO A 546 44.63 -15.60 -28.71
C PRO A 546 45.30 -14.28 -28.28
N GLY A 547 44.58 -13.16 -28.35
CA GLY A 547 45.06 -11.84 -27.91
C GLY A 547 45.01 -11.62 -26.39
N SER A 548 44.44 -12.54 -25.63
CA SER A 548 44.34 -12.43 -24.18
C SER A 548 45.70 -12.58 -23.48
N PRO A 549 45.90 -11.97 -22.30
CA PRO A 549 47.08 -12.22 -21.48
C PRO A 549 47.28 -13.71 -21.18
N LYS A 550 48.54 -14.17 -21.09
CA LYS A 550 48.87 -15.59 -20.91
C LYS A 550 48.26 -16.19 -19.64
N GLU A 551 48.18 -15.40 -18.58
CA GLU A 551 47.56 -15.78 -17.32
C GLU A 551 46.06 -16.04 -17.48
N ARG A 552 45.37 -15.25 -18.33
CA ARG A 552 43.95 -15.43 -18.63
C ARG A 552 43.71 -16.68 -19.48
N ILE A 553 44.56 -16.92 -20.47
CA ILE A 553 44.51 -18.12 -21.31
C ILE A 553 44.69 -19.36 -20.44
N ARG A 554 45.73 -19.38 -19.59
CA ARG A 554 45.96 -20.47 -18.63
C ARG A 554 44.76 -20.69 -17.72
N TYR A 555 44.25 -19.62 -17.11
CA TYR A 555 43.08 -19.71 -16.23
C TYR A 555 41.87 -20.34 -16.93
N VAL A 556 41.59 -19.97 -18.19
CA VAL A 556 40.46 -20.53 -18.93
C VAL A 556 40.68 -22.02 -19.18
N ILE A 557 41.87 -22.42 -19.64
CA ILE A 557 42.22 -23.82 -19.93
C ILE A 557 42.13 -24.69 -18.67
N GLU A 558 42.73 -24.25 -17.56
CA GLU A 558 42.74 -24.97 -16.29
C GLU A 558 41.32 -25.10 -15.72
N ASN A 559 40.56 -24.00 -15.67
CA ASN A 559 39.22 -23.99 -15.08
C ASN A 559 38.18 -24.70 -15.95
N SER A 560 38.36 -24.73 -17.27
CA SER A 560 37.49 -25.51 -18.17
C SER A 560 37.85 -26.99 -18.22
N GLY A 561 38.98 -27.41 -17.64
CA GLY A 561 39.46 -28.79 -17.70
C GLY A 561 39.82 -29.25 -19.12
N CYS A 562 40.19 -28.31 -20.00
CA CYS A 562 40.54 -28.63 -21.38
C CYS A 562 41.80 -29.48 -21.44
N VAL A 563 41.67 -30.72 -21.92
CA VAL A 563 42.82 -31.58 -22.26
C VAL A 563 43.26 -31.36 -23.71
N HIS A 564 42.34 -30.91 -24.57
CA HIS A 564 42.60 -30.63 -25.98
C HIS A 564 42.49 -29.14 -26.28
N VAL A 565 43.39 -28.62 -27.11
CA VAL A 565 43.33 -27.25 -27.66
C VAL A 565 43.52 -27.29 -29.17
N VAL A 566 42.62 -26.66 -29.92
CA VAL A 566 42.73 -26.44 -31.37
C VAL A 566 43.26 -25.03 -31.61
N THR A 567 44.36 -24.90 -32.35
CA THR A 567 44.99 -23.60 -32.65
C THR A 567 45.74 -23.62 -34.00
N GLU A 568 46.40 -22.52 -34.36
CA GLU A 568 47.29 -22.40 -35.53
C GLU A 568 48.76 -22.53 -35.11
N ARG A 569 49.63 -23.04 -35.99
CA ARG A 569 51.05 -23.29 -35.66
C ARG A 569 51.84 -22.05 -35.23
N HIS A 570 51.41 -20.88 -35.67
CA HIS A 570 52.08 -19.62 -35.34
C HIS A 570 51.63 -19.04 -33.98
N GLN A 571 50.59 -19.59 -33.36
CA GLN A 571 50.09 -19.15 -32.06
C GLN A 571 50.78 -19.90 -30.92
N SER A 572 51.18 -19.16 -29.89
CA SER A 572 51.82 -19.73 -28.69
C SER A 572 50.77 -20.16 -27.68
N VAL A 573 50.60 -21.47 -27.47
CA VAL A 573 49.84 -22.01 -26.34
C VAL A 573 50.74 -22.05 -25.09
N PRO A 574 50.27 -21.66 -23.90
CA PRO A 574 51.02 -21.89 -22.66
C PRO A 574 51.41 -23.36 -22.51
N ALA A 575 52.69 -23.64 -22.27
CA ALA A 575 53.18 -25.01 -22.20
C ALA A 575 52.82 -25.64 -20.85
N GLU A 576 51.86 -26.57 -20.86
CA GLU A 576 51.55 -27.43 -19.72
C GLU A 576 51.70 -28.90 -20.11
N GLN A 577 52.21 -29.72 -19.18
CA GLN A 577 52.66 -31.10 -19.45
C GLN A 577 51.52 -32.07 -19.84
N THR A 578 50.26 -31.63 -19.82
CA THR A 578 49.06 -32.44 -20.07
C THR A 578 48.19 -31.95 -21.24
N LEU A 579 48.51 -30.82 -21.88
CA LEU A 579 47.72 -30.26 -22.98
C LEU A 579 48.05 -30.91 -24.33
N GLN A 580 47.03 -31.44 -25.00
CA GLN A 580 47.13 -31.94 -26.37
C GLN A 580 46.77 -30.84 -27.38
N VAL A 581 47.78 -30.20 -27.94
CA VAL A 581 47.60 -29.14 -28.94
C VAL A 581 47.42 -29.75 -30.34
N THR A 582 46.26 -29.52 -30.94
CA THR A 582 45.92 -29.90 -32.32
C THR A 582 46.01 -28.66 -33.20
N TYR A 583 46.84 -28.72 -34.24
CA TYR A 583 46.97 -27.63 -35.19
C TYR A 583 45.96 -27.80 -36.32
N ILE A 584 45.18 -26.76 -36.64
CA ILE A 584 44.13 -26.86 -37.66
C ILE A 584 44.71 -27.20 -39.05
N GLU A 585 45.96 -26.84 -39.30
CA GLU A 585 46.70 -27.15 -40.52
C GLU A 585 46.97 -28.67 -40.67
N GLU A 586 47.01 -29.44 -39.59
CA GLU A 586 47.21 -30.90 -39.63
C GLU A 586 46.00 -31.64 -40.20
N ALA A 587 44.81 -31.08 -40.04
CA ALA A 587 43.60 -31.60 -40.66
C ALA A 587 43.61 -31.44 -42.19
N GLY A 588 44.48 -30.57 -42.75
CA GLY A 588 44.65 -30.39 -44.19
C GLY A 588 45.59 -31.40 -44.87
N THR A 589 46.41 -32.13 -44.11
CA THR A 589 47.55 -32.91 -44.62
C THR A 589 47.33 -34.43 -44.75
N GLU A 590 46.12 -34.97 -44.51
CA GLU A 590 45.81 -36.33 -44.95
C GLU A 590 45.75 -36.35 -46.49
N ALA A 591 46.87 -36.75 -47.10
CA ALA A 591 47.04 -36.86 -48.54
C ALA A 591 46.03 -37.86 -49.13
N ASP A 592 45.09 -37.33 -49.90
CA ASP A 592 44.51 -38.10 -51.00
C ASP A 592 45.67 -38.44 -51.95
N GLY A 593 45.81 -39.71 -52.32
CA GLY A 593 46.89 -40.27 -53.13
C GLY A 593 46.94 -39.79 -54.58
N SER A 594 46.61 -38.53 -54.86
CA SER A 594 46.76 -37.89 -56.16
C SER A 594 47.61 -36.62 -56.00
N GLY A 595 48.86 -36.70 -56.47
CA GLY A 595 49.83 -35.62 -56.34
C GLY A 595 49.45 -34.35 -57.10
N ARG A 596 48.70 -33.45 -56.46
CA ARG A 596 48.62 -32.04 -56.83
C ARG A 596 48.76 -31.17 -55.58
N LYS A 597 49.86 -30.43 -55.52
CA LYS A 597 50.08 -29.33 -54.56
C LYS A 597 48.99 -28.28 -54.76
N GLN A 598 48.11 -28.10 -53.78
CA GLN A 598 47.27 -26.91 -53.65
C GLN A 598 47.98 -25.89 -52.76
N CYS A 599 47.96 -24.63 -53.19
CA CYS A 599 48.62 -23.49 -52.56
C CYS A 599 48.14 -23.28 -51.13
N ALA A 600 49.08 -22.89 -50.27
CA ALA A 600 48.81 -22.34 -48.96
C ALA A 600 47.90 -21.11 -49.10
N ILE A 601 46.78 -21.12 -48.39
CA ILE A 601 45.94 -19.94 -48.18
C ILE A 601 46.49 -19.27 -46.92
N HIS A 602 47.07 -18.09 -47.09
CA HIS A 602 47.40 -17.16 -46.01
C HIS A 602 46.26 -16.18 -45.83
#